data_AF-A0A5F2AYL6-F1
#
_entry.id   AF-A0A5F2AYL6-F1
#
_cell.length_a   1.000
_cell.length_b   1.000
_cell.length_c   1.000
_cell.angle_alpha   90.00
_cell.angle_beta   90.00
_cell.angle_gamma   90.00
#
_symmetry.space_group_name_H-M   'P 1'
#
loop_
_entity.id
_entity.type
_entity.pdbx_description
1 polymer ?
#
loop_
_entity_poly.entity_id
_entity_poly.type
_entity_poly.pdbx_seq_one_letter_code
_entity_poly.pdbx_strand_id
1 'polypeptide(L)'
;MVETALMILLCCTTLVGPRTGVYEQELNYCSPRPNCVSSQSYRYNLLHHIEPFRYTEEKEEAFQKLKQKLEAADRVSVLEVDGYYIKTRFYTRVFHFPDTVEFLFEENSKTVQIRSESILGLFDFLANRRRMNQLREELGWE
;
A
#
# COMPACT_ATOMS: atom_id res chain seq x y z
N MET A 1 -10.98 53.57 20.23
CA MET A 1 -9.57 53.28 19.93
C MET A 1 -9.41 51.78 20.21
N VAL A 2 -9.60 50.92 19.20
CA VAL A 2 -8.53 50.44 18.27
C VAL A 2 -7.62 49.53 19.12
N GLU A 3 -7.58 48.20 19.00
CA GLU A 3 -7.49 47.39 17.79
C GLU A 3 -8.11 46.00 17.96
N THR A 4 -8.79 45.58 16.89
CA THR A 4 -9.14 44.22 16.55
C THR A 4 -7.91 43.31 16.57
N ALA A 5 -7.79 42.44 17.57
CA ALA A 5 -6.87 41.32 17.54
C ALA A 5 -7.38 40.31 16.49
N LEU A 6 -6.85 40.46 15.27
CA LEU A 6 -7.02 39.54 14.15
C LEU A 6 -6.51 38.16 14.59
N MET A 7 -7.43 37.27 14.97
CA MET A 7 -7.16 35.83 15.04
C MET A 7 -6.78 35.36 13.63
N ILE A 8 -5.48 35.30 13.36
CA ILE A 8 -4.96 34.54 12.22
C ILE A 8 -5.11 33.07 12.62
N LEU A 9 -6.29 32.52 12.33
CA LEU A 9 -6.52 31.08 12.26
C LEU A 9 -5.71 30.57 11.07
N LEU A 10 -4.41 30.34 11.30
CA LEU A 10 -3.59 29.47 10.47
C LEU A 10 -4.18 28.07 10.63
N CYS A 11 -5.18 27.80 9.80
CA CYS A 11 -5.70 26.48 9.54
C CYS A 11 -4.53 25.67 8.96
N CYS A 12 -3.72 25.07 9.82
CA CYS A 12 -2.84 23.97 9.46
C CYS A 12 -3.72 22.73 9.18
N THR A 13 -4.69 22.86 8.28
CA THR A 13 -5.36 21.70 7.68
C THR A 13 -4.39 21.12 6.66
N THR A 14 -3.51 20.29 7.20
CA THR A 14 -2.98 19.09 6.55
C THR A 14 -2.46 19.27 5.12
N LEU A 15 -1.25 19.83 5.00
CA LEU A 15 -0.37 19.60 3.84
C LEU A 15 0.07 18.13 3.71
N VAL A 16 -0.28 17.29 4.68
CA VAL A 16 -0.06 15.84 4.64
C VAL A 16 -1.38 15.22 4.17
N GLY A 17 -1.55 15.11 2.85
CA GLY A 17 -2.56 14.24 2.27
C GLY A 17 -2.44 12.80 2.82
N PRO A 18 -3.47 11.96 2.70
CA PRO A 18 -3.40 10.59 3.19
C PRO A 18 -2.19 9.90 2.54
N ARG A 19 -1.32 9.27 3.36
CA ARG A 19 -0.11 8.54 2.88
C ARG A 19 -0.42 7.24 2.11
N THR A 20 -1.67 7.07 1.74
CA THR A 20 -2.28 5.85 1.21
C THR A 20 -3.43 6.26 0.30
N GLY A 21 -3.80 5.42 -0.64
CA GLY A 21 -4.81 5.65 -1.64
C GLY A 21 -4.23 5.74 -3.04
N VAL A 22 -5.13 5.97 -3.98
CA VAL A 22 -4.85 6.06 -5.41
C VAL A 22 -5.01 7.50 -5.86
N TYR A 23 -4.02 8.03 -6.56
CA TYR A 23 -4.07 9.36 -7.19
C TYR A 23 -3.58 9.23 -8.62
N GLU A 24 -4.35 9.73 -9.59
CA GLU A 24 -4.02 9.62 -11.02
C GLU A 24 -3.67 8.18 -11.48
N GLN A 25 -4.39 7.17 -10.95
CA GLN A 25 -4.17 5.75 -11.22
C GLN A 25 -2.82 5.19 -10.73
N GLU A 26 -2.15 5.89 -9.82
CA GLU A 26 -0.95 5.43 -9.14
C GLU A 26 -1.18 5.31 -7.63
N LEU A 27 -0.52 4.32 -7.02
CA LEU A 27 -0.40 4.24 -5.57
C LEU A 27 0.50 5.36 -5.07
N ASN A 28 0.28 5.78 -3.83
CA ASN A 28 1.10 6.81 -3.20
C ASN A 28 2.59 6.42 -3.14
N TYR A 29 3.49 7.39 -3.05
CA TYR A 29 4.93 7.12 -3.03
C TYR A 29 5.37 6.39 -1.74
N CYS A 30 6.47 5.64 -1.82
CA CYS A 30 7.15 5.13 -0.64
C CYS A 30 7.87 6.27 0.08
N SER A 31 7.75 6.36 1.41
CA SER A 31 8.59 7.28 2.18
C SER A 31 10.09 6.96 1.96
N PRO A 32 11.03 7.88 2.22
CA PRO A 32 12.45 7.65 1.96
C PRO A 32 13.11 6.64 2.91
N ARG A 33 12.35 6.04 3.83
CA ARG A 33 12.85 5.04 4.78
C ARG A 33 12.97 3.68 4.08
N PRO A 34 13.98 2.86 4.41
CA PRO A 34 14.18 1.52 3.85
C PRO A 34 13.19 0.49 4.41
N ASN A 35 11.94 0.87 4.62
CA ASN A 35 10.86 0.05 5.18
C ASN A 35 9.61 0.07 4.28
N CYS A 36 9.79 0.37 3.00
CA CYS A 36 8.73 0.41 2.01
C CYS A 36 9.17 -0.27 0.72
N VAL A 37 8.25 -1.00 0.09
CA VAL A 37 8.38 -1.43 -1.30
C VAL A 37 7.16 -1.01 -2.10
N SER A 38 7.36 -0.69 -3.38
CA SER A 38 6.30 -0.36 -4.32
C SER A 38 6.72 -0.67 -5.75
N SER A 39 5.81 -1.20 -6.55
CA SER A 39 6.03 -1.49 -7.97
C SER A 39 6.08 -0.26 -8.87
N GLN A 40 5.63 0.89 -8.37
CA GLN A 40 5.68 2.17 -9.07
C GLN A 40 6.84 3.07 -8.57
N SER A 41 7.66 2.56 -7.65
CA SER A 41 8.79 3.33 -7.09
C SER A 41 10.01 3.43 -8.01
N TYR A 42 10.08 2.64 -9.10
CA TYR A 42 11.20 2.65 -10.05
C TYR A 42 11.48 4.05 -10.63
N ARG A 43 10.46 4.91 -10.68
CA ARG A 43 10.56 6.29 -11.18
C ARG A 43 11.38 7.20 -10.27
N TYR A 44 11.56 6.84 -8.99
CA TYR A 44 12.11 7.74 -7.96
C TYR A 44 13.15 7.09 -7.05
N ASN A 45 13.06 5.78 -6.77
CA ASN A 45 14.00 5.06 -5.90
C ASN A 45 14.00 3.54 -6.17
N LEU A 46 15.06 3.04 -6.81
CA LEU A 46 15.22 1.61 -7.13
C LEU A 46 15.29 0.70 -5.89
N LEU A 47 15.68 1.21 -4.71
CA LEU A 47 15.75 0.40 -3.48
C LEU A 47 14.36 -0.09 -3.04
N HIS A 48 13.33 0.72 -3.30
CA HIS A 48 11.95 0.39 -2.96
C HIS A 48 11.27 -0.44 -4.05
N HIS A 49 11.90 -0.63 -5.21
CA HIS A 49 11.28 -1.32 -6.33
C HIS A 49 10.99 -2.79 -6.01
N ILE A 50 9.79 -3.24 -6.33
CA ILE A 50 9.39 -4.65 -6.35
C ILE A 50 8.56 -4.88 -7.61
N GLU A 51 8.65 -6.04 -8.24
CA GLU A 51 7.78 -6.32 -9.38
C GLU A 51 6.30 -6.21 -8.97
N PRO A 52 5.41 -5.70 -9.84
CA PRO A 52 3.97 -5.81 -9.62
C PRO A 52 3.55 -7.28 -9.60
N PHE A 53 2.27 -7.55 -9.31
CA PHE A 53 1.74 -8.90 -9.56
C PHE A 53 1.12 -8.97 -10.95
N ARG A 54 1.28 -10.11 -11.62
CA ARG A 54 0.64 -10.41 -12.90
C ARG A 54 -0.22 -11.66 -12.78
N TYR A 55 -1.46 -11.56 -13.24
CA TYR A 55 -2.44 -12.64 -13.20
C TYR A 55 -2.83 -13.06 -14.62
N THR A 56 -3.45 -14.24 -14.76
CA THR A 56 -3.82 -14.79 -16.07
C THR A 56 -5.33 -14.94 -16.24
N GLU A 57 -6.06 -15.03 -15.14
CA GLU A 57 -7.50 -15.04 -15.03
C GLU A 57 -8.15 -13.68 -15.40
N GLU A 58 -9.48 -13.61 -15.33
CA GLU A 58 -10.22 -12.35 -15.51
C GLU A 58 -10.04 -11.42 -14.31
N LYS A 59 -10.11 -10.10 -14.53
CA LYS A 59 -9.83 -9.09 -13.49
C LYS A 59 -10.69 -9.29 -12.24
N GLU A 60 -11.99 -9.55 -12.41
CA GLU A 60 -12.90 -9.79 -11.27
C GLU A 60 -12.53 -11.07 -10.51
N GLU A 61 -12.16 -12.13 -11.22
CA GLU A 61 -11.71 -13.39 -10.60
C GLU A 61 -10.42 -13.17 -9.80
N ALA A 62 -9.44 -12.48 -10.37
CA ALA A 62 -8.20 -12.12 -9.70
C ALA A 62 -8.44 -11.25 -8.45
N PHE A 63 -9.35 -10.29 -8.56
CA PHE A 63 -9.73 -9.40 -7.45
C PHE A 63 -10.34 -10.20 -6.30
N GLN A 64 -11.32 -11.06 -6.59
CA GLN A 64 -11.95 -11.90 -5.57
C GLN A 64 -10.97 -12.90 -4.96
N LYS A 65 -10.10 -13.50 -5.77
CA LYS A 65 -9.06 -14.43 -5.31
C LYS A 65 -8.11 -13.76 -4.31
N LEU A 66 -7.60 -12.57 -4.63
CA LEU A 66 -6.76 -11.80 -3.72
C LEU A 66 -7.52 -11.39 -2.46
N LYS A 67 -8.75 -10.87 -2.60
CA LYS A 67 -9.59 -10.46 -1.47
C LYS A 67 -9.82 -11.61 -0.49
N GLN A 68 -10.26 -12.77 -0.98
CA GLN A 68 -10.50 -13.96 -0.16
C GLN A 68 -9.22 -14.44 0.55
N LYS A 69 -8.08 -14.41 -0.16
CA LYS A 69 -6.78 -14.76 0.41
C LYS A 69 -6.40 -13.84 1.56
N LEU A 70 -6.61 -12.53 1.41
CA LEU A 70 -6.34 -11.53 2.44
C LEU A 70 -7.30 -11.65 3.64
N GLU A 71 -8.57 -11.93 3.39
CA GLU A 71 -9.59 -12.13 4.44
C GLU A 71 -9.35 -13.42 5.26
N ALA A 72 -8.78 -14.45 4.64
CA ALA A 72 -8.44 -15.72 5.29
C ALA A 72 -7.06 -15.69 5.97
N ALA A 73 -6.23 -14.68 5.72
CA ALA A 73 -4.87 -14.63 6.22
C ALA A 73 -4.83 -14.23 7.71
N ASP A 74 -4.03 -14.96 8.49
CA ASP A 74 -3.74 -14.59 9.88
C ASP A 74 -2.99 -13.25 9.93
N ARG A 75 -3.30 -12.43 10.95
CA ARG A 75 -2.67 -11.11 11.19
C ARG A 75 -2.81 -10.15 10.00
N VAL A 76 -3.92 -10.24 9.28
CA VAL A 76 -4.31 -9.28 8.23
C VAL A 76 -5.68 -8.69 8.57
N SER A 77 -5.86 -7.40 8.33
CA SER A 77 -7.15 -6.74 8.38
C SER A 77 -7.39 -6.02 7.07
N VAL A 78 -8.49 -6.33 6.38
CA VAL A 78 -8.93 -5.59 5.19
C VAL A 78 -9.59 -4.30 5.66
N LEU A 79 -9.06 -3.16 5.22
CA LEU A 79 -9.49 -1.83 5.67
C LEU A 79 -10.39 -1.14 4.65
N GLU A 80 -10.16 -1.38 3.36
CA GLU A 80 -10.86 -0.73 2.26
C GLU A 80 -10.89 -1.67 1.06
N VAL A 81 -12.02 -1.73 0.38
CA VAL A 81 -12.23 -2.52 -0.84
C VAL A 81 -13.11 -1.69 -1.77
N ASP A 82 -12.60 -1.36 -2.95
CA ASP A 82 -13.30 -0.57 -3.95
C ASP A 82 -12.92 -1.07 -5.34
N GLY A 83 -13.58 -2.15 -5.82
CA GLY A 83 -13.61 -2.75 -7.18
C GLY A 83 -12.29 -3.03 -7.92
N TYR A 84 -11.34 -2.10 -7.86
CA TYR A 84 -10.01 -2.09 -8.42
C TYR A 84 -8.94 -1.82 -7.35
N TYR A 85 -9.32 -1.53 -6.10
CA TYR A 85 -8.40 -1.18 -5.02
C TYR A 85 -8.70 -1.97 -3.74
N ILE A 86 -7.64 -2.44 -3.08
CA ILE A 86 -7.72 -3.09 -1.77
C ILE A 86 -6.64 -2.50 -0.86
N LYS A 87 -7.04 -2.05 0.33
CA LYS A 87 -6.14 -1.62 1.40
C LYS A 87 -6.23 -2.57 2.58
N THR A 88 -5.08 -2.93 3.12
CA THR A 88 -5.00 -3.83 4.27
C THR A 88 -4.00 -3.36 5.31
N ARG A 89 -4.11 -3.94 6.51
CA ARG A 89 -3.15 -3.85 7.61
C ARG A 89 -2.58 -5.23 7.88
N PHE A 90 -1.27 -5.41 7.72
CA PHE A 90 -0.56 -6.60 8.14
C PHE A 90 0.11 -6.38 9.48
N TYR A 91 0.28 -7.44 10.28
CA TYR A 91 1.01 -7.38 11.55
C TYR A 91 2.16 -8.39 11.58
N THR A 92 3.36 -7.91 11.90
CA THR A 92 4.54 -8.78 12.02
C THR A 92 4.38 -9.82 13.14
N ARG A 93 4.99 -11.00 12.99
CA ARG A 93 4.71 -12.15 13.87
C ARG A 93 5.15 -11.97 15.32
N VAL A 94 6.32 -11.34 15.51
CA VAL A 94 6.97 -11.26 16.83
C VAL A 94 6.50 -10.02 17.59
N PHE A 95 6.53 -8.86 16.94
CA PHE A 95 6.28 -7.57 17.59
C PHE A 95 4.94 -6.93 17.19
N HIS A 96 4.16 -7.57 16.32
CA HIS A 96 2.87 -7.04 15.83
C HIS A 96 2.97 -5.62 15.27
N PHE A 97 4.11 -5.27 14.69
CA PHE A 97 4.27 -3.99 14.01
C PHE A 97 3.34 -3.92 12.80
N PRO A 98 2.56 -2.83 12.68
CA PRO A 98 1.60 -2.68 11.61
C PRO A 98 2.27 -2.19 10.32
N ASP A 99 1.98 -2.88 9.23
CA ASP A 99 2.34 -2.50 7.87
C ASP A 99 1.06 -2.21 7.07
N THR A 100 1.05 -1.13 6.31
CA THR A 100 -0.04 -0.86 5.36
C THR A 100 0.32 -1.45 4.02
N VAL A 101 -0.60 -2.24 3.44
CA VAL A 101 -0.42 -2.85 2.13
C VAL A 101 -1.60 -2.49 1.24
N GLU A 102 -1.27 -2.05 0.03
CA GLU A 102 -2.20 -1.53 -0.96
C GLU A 102 -2.02 -2.28 -2.27
N PHE A 103 -3.15 -2.62 -2.90
CA PHE A 103 -3.24 -3.33 -4.16
C PHE A 103 -4.13 -2.53 -5.10
N LEU A 104 -3.64 -2.23 -6.30
CA LEU A 104 -4.35 -1.48 -7.34
C LEU A 104 -4.36 -2.29 -8.63
N PHE A 105 -5.53 -2.75 -9.03
CA PHE A 105 -5.76 -3.45 -10.29
C PHE A 105 -5.88 -2.45 -11.43
N GLU A 106 -4.96 -2.55 -12.39
CA GLU A 106 -5.04 -1.72 -13.60
C GLU A 106 -6.26 -2.09 -14.44
N GLU A 107 -6.77 -1.13 -15.23
CA GLU A 107 -7.95 -1.35 -16.06
C GLU A 107 -7.62 -2.11 -17.36
N ASN A 108 -6.50 -1.75 -17.98
CA ASN A 108 -6.15 -2.21 -19.32
C ASN A 108 -5.02 -3.25 -19.34
N SER A 109 -4.67 -3.81 -18.19
CA SER A 109 -3.60 -4.80 -18.08
C SER A 109 -3.92 -5.82 -17.00
N LYS A 110 -3.38 -7.04 -17.13
CA LYS A 110 -3.47 -8.07 -16.10
C LYS A 110 -2.43 -7.87 -14.99
N THR A 111 -2.37 -6.65 -14.46
CA THR A 111 -1.36 -6.20 -13.49
C THR A 111 -2.03 -5.67 -12.23
N VAL A 112 -1.46 -6.01 -11.08
CA VAL A 112 -1.77 -5.39 -9.79
C VAL A 112 -0.54 -4.62 -9.34
N GLN A 113 -0.66 -3.30 -9.29
CA GLN A 113 0.33 -2.45 -8.66
C GLN A 113 0.25 -2.63 -7.15
N ILE A 114 1.40 -2.69 -6.49
CA ILE A 114 1.50 -2.98 -5.07
C ILE A 114 2.33 -1.93 -4.33
N ARG A 115 1.97 -1.72 -3.06
CA ARG A 115 2.75 -0.94 -2.10
C ARG A 115 2.63 -1.57 -0.73
N SER A 116 3.75 -1.74 -0.03
CA SER A 116 3.79 -2.30 1.32
C SER A 116 4.76 -1.46 2.16
N GLU A 117 4.25 -0.75 3.15
CA GLU A 117 5.02 0.18 4.00
C GLU A 117 4.79 -0.08 5.48
N SER A 118 5.88 -0.16 6.24
CA SER A 118 5.80 -0.22 7.70
C SER A 118 5.43 1.14 8.30
N ILE A 119 4.41 1.16 9.15
CA ILE A 119 3.98 2.38 9.86
C ILE A 119 5.00 2.78 10.92
N LEU A 120 5.64 1.79 11.56
CA LEU A 120 6.61 1.97 12.63
C LEU A 120 7.98 1.39 12.25
N GLY A 121 9.04 1.94 12.85
CA GLY A 121 10.41 1.51 12.63
C GLY A 121 11.11 2.25 11.47
N LEU A 122 12.45 2.22 11.50
CA LEU A 122 13.29 2.76 10.44
C LEU A 122 13.56 1.74 9.33
N PHE A 123 13.57 0.45 9.68
CA PHE A 123 13.89 -0.66 8.80
C PHE A 123 12.97 -1.84 9.11
N ASP A 124 12.55 -2.58 8.10
CA ASP A 124 11.61 -3.69 8.21
C ASP A 124 12.28 -5.07 8.07
N PHE A 125 13.61 -5.13 7.95
CA PHE A 125 14.35 -6.36 7.67
C PHE A 125 13.84 -7.13 6.44
N LEU A 126 13.44 -6.37 5.40
CA LEU A 126 12.86 -6.87 4.15
C LEU A 126 11.51 -7.57 4.34
N ALA A 127 10.83 -7.39 5.48
CA ALA A 127 9.56 -8.02 5.76
C ALA A 127 8.50 -7.69 4.69
N ASN A 128 8.42 -6.43 4.24
CA ASN A 128 7.47 -6.02 3.22
C ASN A 128 7.75 -6.72 1.89
N ARG A 129 9.01 -6.75 1.45
CA ARG A 129 9.42 -7.46 0.23
C ARG A 129 9.11 -8.95 0.29
N ARG A 130 9.51 -9.62 1.38
CA ARG A 130 9.29 -11.06 1.59
C ARG A 130 7.81 -11.40 1.59
N ARG A 131 6.99 -10.59 2.26
CA ARG A 131 5.54 -10.78 2.29
C ARG A 131 4.91 -10.69 0.91
N MET A 132 5.29 -9.68 0.12
CA MET A 132 4.72 -9.51 -1.22
C MET A 132 5.12 -10.66 -2.14
N ASN A 133 6.38 -11.10 -2.09
CA ASN A 133 6.82 -12.27 -2.86
C ASN A 133 6.10 -13.55 -2.42
N GLN A 134 5.94 -13.78 -1.12
CA GLN A 134 5.20 -14.93 -0.61
C GLN A 134 3.73 -14.90 -1.04
N LEU A 135 3.07 -13.74 -0.95
CA LEU A 135 1.68 -13.59 -1.39
C LEU A 135 1.54 -13.87 -2.90
N ARG A 136 2.49 -13.39 -3.71
CA ARG A 136 2.56 -13.69 -5.15
C ARG A 136 2.62 -15.21 -5.40
N GLU A 137 3.55 -15.91 -4.74
CA GLU A 137 3.71 -17.36 -4.86
C GLU A 137 2.43 -18.10 -4.44
N GLU A 138 1.83 -17.70 -3.32
CA GLU A 138 0.61 -18.30 -2.81
C GLU A 138 -0.63 -18.09 -3.70
N LEU A 139 -0.63 -17.05 -4.53
CA LEU A 139 -1.66 -16.80 -5.54
C LEU A 139 -1.38 -17.49 -6.86
N GLY A 140 -0.16 -18.01 -7.08
CA GLY A 140 0.29 -18.51 -8.37
C GLY A 140 0.38 -17.41 -9.43
N TRP A 141 0.76 -16.20 -9.02
CA TRP A 141 0.95 -15.04 -9.88
C TRP A 141 2.44 -14.82 -10.20
N GLU A 142 2.74 -14.03 -11.23
CA GLU A 142 4.11 -13.58 -11.56
C GLU A 142 4.44 -12.21 -10.97
#